data_AF-A0AAX0S4L9-F1
#
_entry.id   AF-A0AAX0S4L9-F1
#
_cell.length_a   1.000
_cell.length_b   1.000
_cell.length_c   1.000
_cell.angle_alpha   90.00
_cell.angle_beta   90.00
_cell.angle_gamma   90.00
#
_symmetry.space_group_name_H-M   'P 1'
#
loop_
_entity.id
_entity.type
_entity.pdbx_description
1 polymer ?
#
loop_
_entity_poly.entity_id
_entity_poly.type
_entity_poly.pdbx_seq_one_letter_code
_entity_poly.pdbx_strand_id
1 'polypeptide(L)'
;MKKVYFTLFAEHIEFDTDEQKIEKEKLIEYTFFSDSLTREDIEYLFIKIMEIKLDWMDLELNEDRNNIYIIIKLLYPYTNGKKETNIPSGIFSIIEDFVSEKKNIERFETNDIVEDFDEETEGLLIKIKDDSSGIDEILAELRKQNIDFEIITNNVKTTETGAGNTFSEIILYIQNTVLDGVVSGAAWDITKIGFLALISRTGNSGSIDEIRVANIKYKKLLKSIGMRVKMKPKDLVLINSYKNNNETIFEFKGNNSNITVICAEDYTILELNLEEKEINNQEA
;
A
#
# COMPACT_ATOMS: atom_id res chain seq x y z
N MET A 1 -8.79 5.70 -14.53
CA MET A 1 -9.84 5.07 -13.70
C MET A 1 -9.19 3.95 -12.91
N LYS A 2 -9.38 3.93 -11.60
CA LYS A 2 -8.83 2.91 -10.69
C LYS A 2 -9.96 2.06 -10.11
N LYS A 3 -9.62 0.81 -9.78
CA LYS A 3 -10.49 -0.09 -9.01
C LYS A 3 -10.27 0.17 -7.52
N VAL A 4 -11.35 0.46 -6.81
CA VAL A 4 -11.33 0.82 -5.39
C VAL A 4 -11.86 -0.35 -4.58
N TYR A 5 -11.10 -0.76 -3.57
CA TYR A 5 -11.45 -1.74 -2.57
C TYR A 5 -11.54 -1.02 -1.23
N PHE A 6 -12.76 -0.85 -0.73
CA PHE A 6 -13.02 -0.20 0.55
C PHE A 6 -13.46 -1.25 1.57
N THR A 7 -12.88 -1.23 2.77
CA THR A 7 -13.30 -2.11 3.86
C THR A 7 -13.33 -1.35 5.18
N LEU A 8 -14.43 -1.49 5.93
CA LEU A 8 -14.54 -1.05 7.32
C LEU A 8 -14.46 -2.26 8.25
N PHE A 9 -13.62 -2.16 9.28
CA PHE A 9 -13.55 -3.15 10.35
C PHE A 9 -13.87 -2.53 11.71
N ALA A 10 -14.45 -3.32 12.61
CA ALA A 10 -14.33 -3.11 14.04
C ALA A 10 -13.18 -3.99 14.55
N GLU A 11 -12.26 -3.39 15.30
CA GLU A 11 -11.17 -4.11 15.97
C GLU A 11 -11.38 -3.97 17.47
N HIS A 12 -11.68 -5.09 18.13
CA HIS A 12 -11.89 -5.17 19.57
C HIS A 12 -10.59 -5.56 20.25
N ILE A 13 -10.14 -4.74 21.19
CA ILE A 13 -8.85 -4.91 21.88
C ILE A 13 -9.09 -5.09 23.37
N GLU A 14 -8.62 -6.20 23.91
CA GLU A 14 -8.73 -6.52 25.34
C GLU A 14 -7.54 -5.96 26.12
N PHE A 15 -7.82 -5.00 26.99
CA PHE A 15 -6.82 -4.37 27.87
C PHE A 15 -6.94 -4.83 29.33
N ASP A 16 -8.06 -5.45 29.69
CA ASP A 16 -8.45 -5.69 31.09
C ASP A 16 -8.05 -7.08 31.61
N THR A 17 -7.51 -7.96 30.76
CA THR A 17 -7.10 -9.32 31.13
C THR A 17 -5.67 -9.62 30.70
N ASP A 18 -5.08 -10.67 31.27
CA ASP A 18 -3.71 -11.11 30.94
C ASP A 18 -3.63 -11.69 29.51
N GLU A 19 -4.76 -12.11 28.94
CA GLU A 19 -4.89 -12.57 27.57
C GLU A 19 -5.20 -11.37 26.69
N GLN A 20 -4.15 -10.67 26.21
CA GLN A 20 -4.31 -9.56 25.27
C GLN A 20 -4.89 -10.05 23.93
N LYS A 21 -6.21 -10.17 23.88
CA LYS A 21 -6.95 -10.64 22.71
C LYS A 21 -7.27 -9.46 21.79
N ILE A 22 -7.00 -9.65 20.50
CA ILE A 22 -7.46 -8.77 19.43
C ILE A 22 -8.44 -9.57 18.57
N GLU A 23 -9.67 -9.08 18.45
CA GLU A 23 -10.69 -9.66 17.59
C GLU A 23 -11.07 -8.64 16.51
N LYS A 24 -11.20 -9.09 15.27
CA LYS A 24 -11.47 -8.22 14.13
C LYS A 24 -12.75 -8.67 13.42
N GLU A 25 -13.71 -7.75 13.30
CA GLU A 25 -15.01 -7.97 12.67
C GLU A 25 -15.11 -7.09 11.41
N LYS A 26 -15.43 -7.69 10.26
CA LYS A 26 -15.66 -6.95 9.01
C LYS A 26 -17.08 -6.40 9.02
N LEU A 27 -17.21 -5.08 8.98
CA LEU A 27 -18.50 -4.39 9.06
C LEU A 27 -19.10 -4.15 7.69
N ILE A 28 -18.29 -3.63 6.75
CA ILE A 28 -18.74 -3.38 5.39
C ILE A 28 -17.59 -3.49 4.41
N GLU A 29 -17.94 -3.82 3.17
CA GLU A 29 -17.01 -3.97 2.08
C GLU A 29 -17.65 -3.49 0.77
N TYR A 30 -16.91 -2.67 0.03
CA TYR A 30 -17.30 -2.23 -1.31
C TYR A 30 -16.16 -2.45 -2.29
N THR A 31 -16.52 -2.87 -3.50
CA THR A 31 -15.63 -2.84 -4.65
C THR A 31 -16.29 -2.03 -5.75
N PHE A 32 -15.64 -0.98 -6.22
CA PHE A 32 -16.17 -0.10 -7.25
C PHE A 32 -15.05 0.49 -8.12
N PHE A 33 -15.42 1.21 -9.18
CA PHE A 33 -14.46 1.93 -10.01
C PHE A 33 -14.67 3.43 -9.85
N SER A 34 -13.57 4.18 -9.83
CA SER A 34 -13.60 5.63 -9.77
C SER A 34 -12.49 6.23 -10.63
N ASP A 35 -12.79 7.32 -11.32
CA ASP A 35 -11.84 8.17 -12.04
C ASP A 35 -11.57 9.49 -11.34
N SER A 36 -12.39 9.84 -10.35
CA SER A 36 -12.37 11.12 -9.64
C SER A 36 -11.95 11.01 -8.18
N LEU A 37 -11.83 9.80 -7.63
CA LEU A 37 -11.43 9.61 -6.23
C LEU A 37 -9.99 10.11 -6.00
N THR A 38 -9.85 11.06 -5.10
CA THR A 38 -8.57 11.63 -4.66
C THR A 38 -8.24 11.24 -3.22
N ARG A 39 -6.99 11.48 -2.80
CA ARG A 39 -6.58 11.30 -1.40
C ARG A 39 -7.34 12.23 -0.45
N GLU A 40 -7.58 13.48 -0.85
CA GLU A 40 -8.33 14.47 -0.07
C GLU A 40 -9.76 13.99 0.20
N ASP A 41 -10.40 13.31 -0.75
CA ASP A 41 -11.73 12.73 -0.55
C ASP A 41 -11.73 11.64 0.54
N ILE A 42 -10.67 10.83 0.59
CA ILE A 42 -10.51 9.73 1.57
C ILE A 42 -10.22 10.30 2.96
N GLU A 43 -9.36 11.32 3.04
CA GLU A 43 -9.08 12.03 4.29
C GLU A 43 -10.35 12.73 4.82
N TYR A 44 -11.13 13.35 3.94
CA TYR A 44 -12.42 13.94 4.31
C TYR A 44 -13.43 12.91 4.81
N LEU A 45 -13.51 11.74 4.17
CA LEU A 45 -14.30 10.60 4.67
C LEU A 45 -13.84 10.18 6.08
N PHE A 46 -12.53 10.05 6.28
CA PHE A 46 -11.96 9.65 7.56
C PHE A 46 -12.31 10.64 8.68
N ILE A 47 -12.18 11.94 8.42
CA ILE A 47 -12.59 13.02 9.35
C ILE A 47 -14.07 12.93 9.67
N LYS A 48 -14.94 12.75 8.68
CA LYS A 48 -16.39 12.60 8.89
C LYS A 48 -16.76 11.41 9.78
N ILE A 49 -16.09 10.27 9.59
CA ILE A 49 -16.31 9.10 10.46
C ILE A 49 -15.79 9.39 11.87
N MET A 50 -14.65 10.07 11.99
CA MET A 50 -14.07 10.49 13.26
C MET A 50 -14.97 11.48 14.02
N GLU A 51 -15.70 12.38 13.35
CA GLU A 51 -16.68 13.24 14.03
C GLU A 51 -17.80 12.45 14.71
N ILE A 52 -18.11 11.24 14.23
CA ILE A 52 -19.09 10.34 14.84
C ILE A 52 -18.46 9.46 15.93
N LYS A 53 -17.31 8.85 15.64
CA LYS A 53 -16.64 7.87 16.52
C LYS A 53 -15.75 8.54 17.60
N LEU A 54 -15.41 9.80 17.40
CA LEU A 54 -14.55 10.68 18.20
C LEU A 54 -13.05 10.37 18.13
N ASP A 55 -12.64 9.14 18.43
CA ASP A 55 -11.23 8.74 18.50
C ASP A 55 -11.09 7.23 18.25
N TRP A 56 -9.86 6.71 18.28
CA TRP A 56 -9.54 5.29 18.19
C TRP A 56 -9.93 4.74 16.83
N MET A 57 -9.26 5.27 15.81
CA MET A 57 -9.45 4.89 14.42
C MET A 57 -8.11 4.82 13.68
N ASP A 58 -8.01 3.84 12.78
CA ASP A 58 -6.91 3.75 11.83
C ASP A 58 -7.44 3.86 10.40
N LEU A 59 -6.70 4.58 9.56
CA LEU A 59 -6.79 4.56 8.10
C LEU A 59 -5.53 3.93 7.54
N GLU A 60 -5.70 2.98 6.63
CA GLU A 60 -4.63 2.41 5.81
C GLU A 60 -5.04 2.53 4.34
N LEU A 61 -4.21 3.21 3.57
CA LEU A 61 -4.38 3.47 2.14
C LEU A 61 -3.19 2.89 1.38
N ASN A 62 -3.45 2.03 0.40
CA ASN A 62 -2.44 1.57 -0.55
C ASN A 62 -2.94 1.83 -1.97
N GLU A 63 -2.19 2.61 -2.73
CA GLU A 63 -2.58 3.07 -4.06
C GLU A 63 -1.47 2.79 -5.07
N ASP A 64 -1.81 2.11 -6.17
CA ASP A 64 -0.95 2.01 -7.36
C ASP A 64 -1.62 2.70 -8.56
N ARG A 65 -1.12 2.44 -9.78
CA ARG A 65 -1.69 2.98 -11.02
C ARG A 65 -3.12 2.50 -11.28
N ASN A 66 -3.50 1.31 -10.83
CA ASN A 66 -4.73 0.61 -11.23
C ASN A 66 -5.74 0.45 -10.09
N ASN A 67 -5.29 0.46 -8.84
CA ASN A 67 -6.03 0.06 -7.66
C ASN A 67 -5.83 1.04 -6.51
N ILE A 68 -6.87 1.17 -5.70
CA ILE A 68 -6.84 1.86 -4.40
C ILE A 68 -7.44 0.91 -3.38
N TYR A 69 -6.67 0.58 -2.33
CA TYR A 69 -7.14 -0.16 -1.17
C TYR A 69 -7.29 0.79 0.00
N ILE A 70 -8.51 0.93 0.51
CA ILE A 70 -8.86 1.78 1.64
C ILE A 70 -9.36 0.88 2.76
N ILE A 71 -8.69 0.91 3.90
CA ILE A 71 -9.11 0.18 5.10
C ILE A 71 -9.27 1.19 6.22
N ILE A 72 -10.48 1.26 6.76
CA ILE A 72 -10.74 2.00 7.99
C ILE A 72 -11.01 0.98 9.09
N LYS A 73 -10.33 1.14 10.23
CA LYS A 73 -10.57 0.34 11.42
C LYS A 73 -11.11 1.22 12.52
N LEU A 74 -12.19 0.78 13.14
CA LEU A 74 -12.77 1.38 14.33
C LEU A 74 -12.30 0.56 15.53
N LEU A 75 -11.48 1.15 16.39
CA LEU A 75 -10.96 0.46 17.55
C LEU A 75 -11.93 0.63 18.71
N TYR A 76 -12.27 -0.49 19.35
CA TYR A 76 -13.15 -0.55 20.52
C TYR A 76 -12.49 -1.38 21.62
N PRO A 77 -12.49 -0.93 22.88
CA PRO A 77 -12.03 -1.76 23.97
C PRO A 77 -13.03 -2.89 24.25
N TYR A 78 -12.56 -4.04 24.70
CA TYR A 78 -13.40 -4.91 25.52
C TYR A 78 -13.67 -4.20 26.84
N THR A 79 -14.90 -4.27 27.33
CA THR A 79 -15.24 -3.79 28.67
C THR A 79 -15.76 -4.95 29.50
N ASN A 80 -15.04 -5.31 30.56
CA ASN A 80 -15.36 -6.47 31.40
C ASN A 80 -15.53 -7.77 30.59
N GLY A 81 -14.64 -8.02 29.61
CA GLY A 81 -14.66 -9.21 28.75
C GLY A 81 -15.81 -9.24 27.72
N LYS A 82 -16.52 -8.13 27.50
CA LYS A 82 -17.57 -8.03 26.48
C LYS A 82 -17.16 -7.09 25.35
N LYS A 83 -17.45 -7.52 24.11
CA LYS A 83 -17.28 -6.68 22.93
C LYS A 83 -18.32 -5.57 22.90
N GLU A 84 -17.91 -4.38 22.46
CA GLU A 84 -18.86 -3.34 22.06
C GLU A 84 -19.60 -3.81 20.81
N THR A 85 -20.93 -3.78 20.83
CA THR A 85 -21.75 -4.21 19.69
C THR A 85 -22.47 -3.05 19.02
N ASN A 86 -22.52 -1.89 19.67
CA ASN A 86 -23.26 -0.74 19.19
C ASN A 86 -22.34 0.20 18.40
N ILE A 87 -22.11 -0.16 17.14
CA ILE A 87 -21.40 0.71 16.22
C ILE A 87 -22.37 1.79 15.70
N PRO A 88 -22.02 3.09 15.79
CA PRO A 88 -22.92 4.16 15.38
C PRO A 88 -23.40 4.03 13.93
N SER A 89 -24.73 3.95 13.73
CA SER A 89 -25.33 3.73 12.40
C SER A 89 -24.99 4.82 11.39
N GLY A 90 -24.73 6.06 11.86
CA GLY A 90 -24.35 7.19 11.00
C GLY A 90 -23.04 6.97 10.24
N ILE A 91 -22.14 6.12 10.75
CA ILE A 91 -20.90 5.76 10.04
C ILE A 91 -21.22 5.05 8.72
N PHE A 92 -22.17 4.12 8.74
CA PHE A 92 -22.57 3.37 7.55
C PHE A 92 -23.20 4.29 6.51
N SER A 93 -24.07 5.22 6.92
CA SER A 93 -24.67 6.18 6.00
C SER A 93 -23.63 7.09 5.32
N ILE A 94 -22.64 7.58 6.07
CA ILE A 94 -21.56 8.40 5.50
C ILE A 94 -20.74 7.62 4.46
N ILE A 95 -20.46 6.34 4.73
CA ILE A 95 -19.74 5.47 3.80
C ILE A 95 -20.59 5.19 2.56
N GLU A 96 -21.87 4.89 2.72
CA GLU A 96 -22.80 4.66 1.61
C GLU A 96 -22.90 5.88 0.70
N ASP A 97 -23.00 7.08 1.27
CA ASP A 97 -23.03 8.33 0.53
C ASP A 97 -21.72 8.55 -0.23
N PHE A 98 -20.57 8.36 0.44
CA PHE A 98 -19.24 8.46 -0.19
C PHE A 98 -19.08 7.50 -1.36
N VAL A 99 -19.43 6.22 -1.18
CA VAL A 99 -19.33 5.22 -2.25
C VAL A 99 -20.27 5.58 -3.40
N SER A 100 -21.48 6.03 -3.10
CA SER A 100 -22.46 6.43 -4.12
C SER A 100 -22.00 7.65 -4.92
N GLU A 101 -21.36 8.62 -4.26
CA GLU A 101 -20.80 9.82 -4.90
C GLU A 101 -19.60 9.50 -5.80
N LYS A 102 -18.67 8.66 -5.31
CA LYS A 102 -17.38 8.41 -5.98
C LYS A 102 -17.42 7.26 -6.99
N LYS A 103 -18.48 6.45 -6.98
CA LYS A 103 -18.63 5.30 -7.88
C LYS A 103 -19.09 5.73 -9.27
N ASN A 104 -18.35 5.30 -10.27
CA ASN A 104 -18.76 5.46 -11.67
C ASN A 104 -19.93 4.54 -11.98
N ILE A 105 -20.98 5.09 -12.60
CA ILE A 105 -22.23 4.37 -12.93
C ILE A 105 -22.07 3.52 -14.20
N GLU A 106 -21.14 3.87 -15.09
CA GLU A 106 -20.92 3.14 -16.33
C GLU A 106 -20.22 1.79 -16.09
N ARG A 107 -20.85 0.71 -16.58
CA ARG A 107 -20.24 -0.62 -16.65
C ARG A 107 -19.16 -0.60 -17.73
N PHE A 108 -17.91 -0.43 -17.32
CA PHE A 108 -16.79 -0.67 -18.22
C PHE A 108 -16.50 -2.18 -18.30
N GLU A 109 -16.62 -2.72 -19.52
CA GLU A 109 -15.80 -3.86 -19.90
C GLU A 109 -14.36 -3.37 -19.88
N THR A 110 -13.57 -3.83 -18.90
CA THR A 110 -12.13 -3.62 -18.94
C THR A 110 -11.63 -4.25 -20.22
N ASN A 111 -11.31 -3.44 -21.24
CA ASN A 111 -10.43 -3.88 -22.30
C ASN A 111 -9.15 -4.32 -21.60
N ASP A 112 -8.96 -5.63 -21.52
CA ASP A 112 -7.70 -6.26 -21.14
C ASP A 112 -6.71 -6.00 -22.28
N ILE A 113 -6.33 -4.73 -22.45
CA ILE A 113 -5.10 -4.41 -23.16
C ILE A 113 -4.02 -4.90 -22.20
N VAL A 114 -3.55 -6.12 -22.48
CA VAL A 114 -2.26 -6.60 -22.02
C VAL A 114 -1.29 -5.53 -22.50
N GLU A 115 -0.92 -4.58 -21.62
CA GLU A 115 0.22 -3.72 -21.89
C GLU A 115 1.36 -4.66 -22.29
N ASP A 116 2.07 -4.32 -23.37
CA ASP A 116 3.21 -5.09 -23.84
C ASP A 116 4.29 -4.99 -22.75
N PHE A 117 4.21 -5.92 -21.79
CA PHE A 117 5.03 -5.91 -20.59
C PHE A 117 6.42 -6.38 -21.02
N ASP A 118 7.38 -5.46 -21.12
CA ASP A 118 8.78 -5.85 -21.18
C ASP A 118 9.15 -6.52 -19.83
N GLU A 119 9.14 -7.85 -19.85
CA GLU A 119 9.40 -8.72 -18.70
C GLU A 119 10.89 -8.88 -18.41
N GLU A 120 11.78 -8.49 -19.32
CA GLU A 120 13.21 -8.74 -19.18
C GLU A 120 14.00 -7.54 -18.66
N THR A 121 13.41 -6.34 -18.67
CA THR A 121 14.05 -5.16 -18.08
C THR A 121 14.21 -5.31 -16.58
N GLU A 122 15.47 -5.23 -16.14
CA GLU A 122 15.86 -5.15 -14.73
C GLU A 122 15.77 -3.72 -14.22
N GLY A 123 15.61 -3.57 -12.92
CA GLY A 123 15.62 -2.26 -12.29
C GLY A 123 15.91 -2.31 -10.80
N LEU A 124 15.75 -1.15 -10.18
CA LEU A 124 15.92 -0.91 -8.75
C LEU A 124 14.56 -0.58 -8.15
N LEU A 125 14.15 -1.33 -7.12
CA LEU A 125 13.06 -0.94 -6.24
C LEU A 125 13.61 -0.18 -5.04
N ILE A 126 12.99 0.96 -4.75
CA ILE A 126 13.35 1.86 -3.66
C ILE A 126 12.11 2.16 -2.85
N LYS A 127 12.15 1.78 -1.58
CA LYS A 127 11.12 2.15 -0.63
C LYS A 127 11.59 3.34 0.18
N ILE A 128 10.81 4.41 0.21
CA ILE A 128 11.11 5.65 0.91
C ILE A 128 10.01 5.90 1.92
N LYS A 129 10.38 5.96 3.20
CA LYS A 129 9.47 6.31 4.29
C LYS A 129 9.67 7.76 4.69
N ASP A 130 8.60 8.44 5.05
CA ASP A 130 8.65 9.83 5.51
C ASP A 130 7.44 10.18 6.38
N ASP A 131 7.72 10.82 7.51
CA ASP A 131 6.73 11.27 8.50
C ASP A 131 6.38 12.77 8.34
N SER A 132 6.84 13.43 7.27
CA SER A 132 6.77 14.89 7.15
C SER A 132 6.42 15.41 5.75
N SER A 133 7.38 15.52 4.82
CA SER A 133 7.19 16.02 3.45
C SER A 133 8.39 15.79 2.50
N GLY A 134 9.40 15.03 2.91
CA GLY A 134 10.60 14.72 2.13
C GLY A 134 10.35 13.90 0.87
N ILE A 135 9.23 13.17 0.76
CA ILE A 135 8.90 12.40 -0.45
C ILE A 135 8.80 13.30 -1.69
N ASP A 136 8.08 14.42 -1.60
CA ASP A 136 7.87 15.31 -2.75
C ASP A 136 9.17 15.96 -3.23
N GLU A 137 10.08 16.27 -2.31
CA GLU A 137 11.40 16.82 -2.63
C GLU A 137 12.26 15.81 -3.40
N ILE A 138 12.22 14.53 -3.00
CA ILE A 138 12.93 13.46 -3.72
C ILE A 138 12.37 13.30 -5.12
N LEU A 139 11.05 13.26 -5.28
CA LEU A 139 10.40 13.15 -6.59
C LEU A 139 10.73 14.35 -7.49
N ALA A 140 10.76 15.56 -6.91
CA ALA A 140 11.12 16.78 -7.64
C ALA A 140 12.57 16.74 -8.12
N GLU A 141 13.51 16.27 -7.30
CA GLU A 141 14.89 16.18 -7.73
C GLU A 141 15.10 15.07 -8.76
N LEU A 142 14.47 13.89 -8.61
CA LEU A 142 14.53 12.83 -9.62
C LEU A 142 14.12 13.36 -11.01
N ARG A 143 13.05 14.15 -11.05
CA ARG A 143 12.61 14.85 -12.28
C ARG A 143 13.66 15.84 -12.78
N LYS A 144 14.25 16.65 -11.89
CA LYS A 144 15.29 17.63 -12.25
C LYS A 144 16.55 16.98 -12.83
N GLN A 145 16.88 15.77 -12.37
CA GLN A 145 18.02 14.98 -12.87
C GLN A 145 17.67 14.16 -14.12
N ASN A 146 16.44 14.26 -14.65
CA ASN A 146 15.92 13.46 -15.76
C ASN A 146 16.06 11.94 -15.52
N ILE A 147 15.92 11.51 -14.27
CA ILE A 147 15.86 10.09 -13.93
C ILE A 147 14.40 9.67 -14.15
N ASP A 148 14.17 8.75 -15.08
CA ASP A 148 12.85 8.16 -15.30
C ASP A 148 12.55 7.14 -14.19
N PHE A 149 11.39 7.29 -13.55
CA PHE A 149 10.96 6.45 -12.44
C PHE A 149 9.45 6.22 -12.51
N GLU A 150 9.04 5.05 -12.03
CA GLU A 150 7.64 4.69 -11.86
C GLU A 150 7.32 4.63 -10.37
N ILE A 151 6.27 5.33 -9.94
CA ILE A 151 5.71 5.13 -8.60
C ILE A 151 4.90 3.84 -8.66
N ILE A 152 5.43 2.78 -8.03
CA ILE A 152 4.76 1.49 -7.96
C ILE A 152 3.61 1.54 -6.97
N THR A 153 3.82 2.12 -5.79
CA THR A 153 2.77 2.20 -4.76
C THR A 153 3.00 3.39 -3.83
N ASN A 154 1.91 4.04 -3.45
CA ASN A 154 1.84 4.98 -2.34
C ASN A 154 1.11 4.30 -1.17
N ASN A 155 1.76 4.23 -0.02
CA ASN A 155 1.25 3.69 1.23
C ASN A 155 1.08 4.84 2.22
N VAL A 156 -0.12 4.99 2.78
CA VAL A 156 -0.39 5.96 3.84
C VAL A 156 -1.06 5.23 4.99
N LYS A 157 -0.59 5.51 6.20
CA LYS A 157 -1.22 5.04 7.42
C LYS A 157 -1.44 6.21 8.36
N THR A 158 -2.68 6.42 8.76
CA THR A 158 -3.05 7.42 9.77
C THR A 158 -3.67 6.70 10.95
N THR A 159 -3.17 6.98 12.15
CA THR A 159 -3.65 6.43 13.41
C THR A 159 -4.07 7.58 14.31
N GLU A 160 -5.34 7.60 14.69
CA GLU A 160 -5.88 8.55 15.66
C GLU A 160 -6.15 7.83 16.97
N THR A 161 -5.21 8.03 17.92
CA THR A 161 -5.30 7.61 19.32
C THR A 161 -4.74 8.73 20.21
N GLY A 162 -5.54 9.77 20.43
CA GLY A 162 -5.19 10.94 21.26
C GLY A 162 -4.16 11.92 20.67
N ALA A 163 -3.01 11.45 20.19
CA ALA A 163 -1.90 12.28 19.69
C ALA A 163 -1.60 12.08 18.19
N GLY A 164 -2.58 11.60 17.42
CA GLY A 164 -2.60 11.49 15.95
C GLY A 164 -1.25 11.33 15.23
N ASN A 165 -0.98 10.15 14.66
CA ASN A 165 0.22 9.94 13.87
C ASN A 165 -0.13 9.61 12.41
N THR A 166 0.54 10.25 11.46
CA THR A 166 0.44 9.92 10.03
C THR A 166 1.81 9.55 9.49
N PHE A 167 1.85 8.40 8.83
CA PHE A 167 3.01 7.81 8.20
C PHE A 167 2.76 7.70 6.70
N SER A 168 3.73 8.12 5.87
CA SER A 168 3.68 7.97 4.42
C SER A 168 4.88 7.21 3.91
N GLU A 169 4.68 6.35 2.93
CA GLU A 169 5.72 5.57 2.28
C GLU A 169 5.43 5.46 0.78
N ILE A 170 6.47 5.52 -0.04
CA ILE A 170 6.37 5.26 -1.47
C ILE A 170 7.33 4.14 -1.87
N ILE A 171 6.93 3.36 -2.86
CA ILE A 171 7.80 2.40 -3.54
C ILE A 171 7.98 2.86 -4.99
N LEU A 172 9.24 3.13 -5.35
CA LEU A 172 9.67 3.53 -6.67
C LEU A 172 10.32 2.37 -7.41
N TYR A 173 10.12 2.31 -8.73
CA TYR A 173 10.87 1.47 -9.64
C TYR A 173 11.65 2.33 -10.62
N ILE A 174 12.95 2.10 -10.71
CA ILE A 174 13.86 2.80 -11.63
C ILE A 174 14.46 1.75 -12.57
N GLN A 175 14.25 1.88 -13.88
CA GLN A 175 14.73 0.92 -14.88
C GLN A 175 16.24 1.02 -15.09
N ASN A 176 16.91 -0.12 -15.28
CA ASN A 176 18.35 -0.17 -15.57
C ASN A 176 18.71 0.44 -16.93
N THR A 177 17.80 0.50 -17.91
CA THR A 177 18.07 1.09 -19.23
C THR A 177 18.22 2.62 -19.20
N VAL A 178 17.61 3.30 -18.23
CA VAL A 178 17.87 4.72 -17.90
C VAL A 178 19.32 4.91 -17.43
N LEU A 179 19.90 3.85 -16.86
CA LEU A 179 21.25 3.80 -16.32
C LEU A 179 22.29 3.33 -17.37
N ASP A 180 21.87 2.66 -18.44
CA ASP A 180 22.73 2.27 -19.59
C ASP A 180 23.15 3.46 -20.48
N GLY A 181 22.42 4.58 -20.43
CA GLY A 181 22.87 5.85 -21.01
C GLY A 181 24.10 6.45 -20.31
N VAL A 182 24.47 5.91 -19.15
CA VAL A 182 25.65 6.30 -18.37
C VAL A 182 26.65 5.14 -18.40
N VAL A 183 27.30 4.99 -19.56
CA VAL A 183 28.30 3.95 -19.89
C VAL A 183 29.50 4.01 -18.94
N SER A 184 29.42 3.37 -17.77
CA SER A 184 30.51 2.69 -17.04
C SER A 184 30.06 2.36 -15.61
N GLY A 185 30.51 1.22 -15.05
CA GLY A 185 30.25 0.85 -13.66
C GLY A 185 30.70 1.89 -12.61
N ALA A 186 31.60 2.82 -12.98
CA ALA A 186 31.98 3.95 -12.15
C ALA A 186 30.89 5.04 -12.06
N ALA A 187 30.08 5.17 -13.10
CA ALA A 187 29.00 6.15 -13.13
C ALA A 187 27.77 5.67 -12.36
N TRP A 188 27.54 4.36 -12.26
CA TRP A 188 26.61 3.77 -11.30
C TRP A 188 27.01 4.09 -9.86
N ASP A 189 28.29 3.97 -9.51
CA ASP A 189 28.76 4.38 -8.18
C ASP A 189 28.57 5.90 -7.97
N ILE A 190 28.70 6.73 -9.01
CA ILE A 190 28.48 8.18 -8.93
C ILE A 190 27.00 8.56 -8.87
N THR A 191 26.09 7.91 -9.64
CA THR A 191 24.64 8.13 -9.50
C THR A 191 24.13 7.55 -8.20
N LYS A 192 24.66 6.41 -7.73
CA LYS A 192 24.37 5.86 -6.41
C LYS A 192 24.84 6.79 -5.31
N ILE A 193 26.06 7.35 -5.39
CA ILE A 193 26.59 8.35 -4.44
C ILE A 193 25.83 9.67 -4.56
N GLY A 194 25.44 10.10 -5.76
CA GLY A 194 24.69 11.33 -6.02
C GLY A 194 23.25 11.23 -5.53
N PHE A 195 22.60 10.09 -5.74
CA PHE A 195 21.28 9.71 -5.25
C PHE A 195 21.27 9.50 -3.74
N LEU A 196 22.27 8.78 -3.20
CA LEU A 196 22.51 8.63 -1.76
C LEU A 196 22.75 9.99 -1.10
N ALA A 197 23.60 10.83 -1.70
CA ALA A 197 23.87 12.18 -1.23
C ALA A 197 22.64 13.07 -1.37
N LEU A 198 21.75 12.81 -2.33
CA LEU A 198 20.52 13.55 -2.49
C LEU A 198 19.52 13.22 -1.39
N ILE A 199 19.17 11.95 -1.24
CA ILE A 199 18.25 11.47 -0.19
C ILE A 199 18.77 11.88 1.20
N SER A 200 20.09 11.76 1.44
CA SER A 200 20.70 12.16 2.71
C SER A 200 20.88 13.67 2.91
N ARG A 201 20.76 14.50 1.86
CA ARG A 201 20.85 15.98 1.96
C ARG A 201 19.49 16.67 1.95
N THR A 202 18.49 16.11 1.28
CA THR A 202 17.11 16.64 1.31
C THR A 202 16.34 16.12 2.52
N GLY A 203 16.70 14.95 3.06
CA GLY A 203 16.23 14.54 4.37
C GLY A 203 16.90 15.34 5.49
N ASN A 204 16.11 15.93 6.38
CA ASN A 204 16.55 15.98 7.78
C ASN A 204 16.98 14.56 8.12
N SER A 205 18.27 14.36 8.38
CA SER A 205 18.97 13.06 8.34
C SER A 205 18.49 12.00 9.35
N GLY A 206 17.31 12.18 9.97
CA GLY A 206 16.67 11.25 10.88
C GLY A 206 15.27 10.76 10.47
N SER A 207 14.67 11.19 9.34
CA SER A 207 13.26 10.86 9.01
C SER A 207 13.03 10.07 7.71
N ILE A 208 14.08 9.67 7.00
CA ILE A 208 13.96 8.90 5.75
C ILE A 208 14.64 7.54 5.88
N ASP A 209 13.82 6.50 6.02
CA ASP A 209 14.27 5.11 5.96
C ASP A 209 14.14 4.58 4.54
N GLU A 210 15.25 4.03 4.02
CA GLU A 210 15.30 3.50 2.66
C GLU A 210 15.58 1.99 2.64
N ILE A 211 14.76 1.24 1.88
CA ILE A 211 14.99 -0.19 1.61
C ILE A 211 15.15 -0.39 0.10
N ARG A 212 16.17 -1.17 -0.29
CA ARG A 212 16.60 -1.32 -1.69
C ARG A 212 16.64 -2.77 -2.14
N VAL A 213 16.12 -3.00 -3.34
CA VAL A 213 16.19 -4.28 -4.06
C VAL A 213 16.64 -4.02 -5.49
N ALA A 214 17.86 -4.42 -5.84
CA ALA A 214 18.51 -4.07 -7.12
C ALA A 214 18.52 -5.24 -8.11
N ASN A 215 18.53 -4.96 -9.42
CA ASN A 215 18.54 -5.95 -10.51
C ASN A 215 17.29 -6.87 -10.50
N ILE A 216 16.16 -6.33 -10.06
CA ILE A 216 14.90 -7.07 -10.03
C ILE A 216 14.17 -6.94 -11.37
N LYS A 217 13.72 -8.06 -11.92
CA LYS A 217 12.74 -8.10 -13.02
C LYS A 217 11.33 -7.99 -12.46
N TYR A 218 10.98 -6.81 -11.92
CA TYR A 218 9.75 -6.61 -11.14
C TYR A 218 8.49 -7.06 -11.90
N LYS A 219 8.42 -6.72 -13.19
CA LYS A 219 7.33 -7.11 -14.10
C LYS A 219 7.17 -8.62 -14.23
N LYS A 220 8.28 -9.35 -14.40
CA LYS A 220 8.32 -10.81 -14.48
C LYS A 220 7.94 -11.46 -13.15
N LEU A 221 8.39 -10.88 -12.03
CA LEU A 221 8.01 -11.31 -10.68
C LEU A 221 6.49 -11.18 -10.50
N LEU A 222 5.91 -10.02 -10.81
CA LEU A 222 4.47 -9.76 -10.70
C LEU A 222 3.64 -10.75 -11.52
N LYS A 223 4.06 -11.04 -12.75
CA LYS A 223 3.43 -12.06 -13.61
C LYS A 223 3.54 -13.47 -13.00
N SER A 224 4.71 -13.82 -12.49
CA SER A 224 4.95 -15.13 -11.86
C SER A 224 4.08 -15.34 -10.63
N ILE A 225 3.91 -14.30 -9.80
CA ILE A 225 3.01 -14.31 -8.65
C ILE A 225 1.57 -14.45 -9.13
N GLY A 226 1.13 -13.60 -10.05
CA GLY A 226 -0.24 -13.61 -10.58
C GLY A 226 -0.66 -14.98 -11.14
N MET A 227 0.22 -15.65 -11.86
CA MET A 227 -0.02 -17.02 -12.33
C MET A 227 -0.21 -18.04 -11.19
N ARG A 228 0.57 -17.93 -10.11
CA ARG A 228 0.51 -18.86 -8.96
C ARG A 228 -0.73 -18.63 -8.09
N VAL A 229 -1.13 -17.38 -7.89
CA VAL A 229 -2.32 -17.02 -7.08
C VAL A 229 -3.61 -16.86 -7.90
N LYS A 230 -3.55 -17.10 -9.21
CA LYS A 230 -4.67 -16.92 -10.16
C LYS A 230 -5.26 -15.51 -10.15
N MET A 231 -4.42 -14.49 -10.02
CA MET A 231 -4.79 -13.06 -10.12
C MET A 231 -4.07 -12.41 -11.30
N LYS A 232 -4.66 -11.38 -11.90
CA LYS A 232 -3.97 -10.63 -12.95
C LYS A 232 -2.86 -9.79 -12.31
N PRO A 233 -1.71 -9.59 -12.98
CA PRO A 233 -0.62 -8.77 -12.44
C PRO A 233 -1.07 -7.35 -12.05
N LYS A 234 -1.99 -6.77 -12.84
CA LYS A 234 -2.56 -5.44 -12.57
C LYS A 234 -3.44 -5.36 -11.32
N ASP A 235 -3.84 -6.48 -10.72
CA ASP A 235 -4.65 -6.53 -9.51
C ASP A 235 -3.78 -6.68 -8.24
N LEU A 236 -2.45 -6.81 -8.41
CA LEU A 236 -1.48 -6.99 -7.33
C LEU A 236 -0.78 -5.66 -7.03
N VAL A 237 -0.83 -5.22 -5.77
CA VAL A 237 -0.19 -3.99 -5.28
C VAL A 237 0.97 -4.37 -4.36
N LEU A 238 2.19 -3.95 -4.68
CA LEU A 238 3.35 -4.17 -3.81
C LEU A 238 3.24 -3.23 -2.59
N ILE A 239 3.06 -3.78 -1.40
CA ILE A 239 2.94 -2.98 -0.17
C ILE A 239 4.24 -2.93 0.63
N ASN A 240 5.14 -3.90 0.47
CA ASN A 240 6.41 -3.91 1.19
C ASN A 240 7.48 -4.72 0.45
N SER A 241 8.75 -4.37 0.67
CA SER A 241 9.88 -5.18 0.26
C SER A 241 11.05 -5.00 1.23
N TYR A 242 11.73 -6.09 1.58
CA TYR A 242 12.89 -6.06 2.47
C TYR A 242 13.78 -7.30 2.31
N LYS A 243 15.04 -7.16 2.74
CA LYS A 243 16.00 -8.26 2.78
C LYS A 243 15.99 -8.91 4.16
N ASN A 244 15.99 -10.24 4.18
CA ASN A 244 16.18 -11.04 5.38
C ASN A 244 17.24 -12.09 5.09
N ASN A 245 18.44 -11.93 5.66
CA ASN A 245 19.61 -12.75 5.34
C ASN A 245 19.91 -12.77 3.83
N ASN A 246 19.85 -13.94 3.19
CA ASN A 246 20.09 -14.15 1.75
C ASN A 246 18.80 -14.16 0.93
N GLU A 247 17.67 -13.81 1.55
CA GLU A 247 16.35 -13.81 0.94
C GLU A 247 15.84 -12.38 0.79
N THR A 248 15.04 -12.16 -0.26
CA THR A 248 14.27 -10.94 -0.43
C THR A 248 12.80 -11.28 -0.29
N ILE A 249 12.13 -10.59 0.63
CA ILE A 249 10.70 -10.79 0.91
C ILE A 249 9.93 -9.64 0.28
N PHE A 250 8.87 -9.98 -0.43
CA PHE A 250 7.92 -9.03 -1.01
C PHE A 250 6.54 -9.32 -0.47
N GLU A 251 5.82 -8.28 -0.07
CA GLU A 251 4.44 -8.38 0.40
C GLU A 251 3.55 -7.63 -0.58
N PHE A 252 2.52 -8.31 -1.09
CA PHE A 252 1.55 -7.76 -2.02
C PHE A 252 0.15 -7.81 -1.42
N LYS A 253 -0.67 -6.82 -1.76
CA LYS A 253 -2.13 -6.92 -1.64
C LYS A 253 -2.72 -7.40 -2.95
N GLY A 254 -3.49 -8.47 -2.86
CA GLY A 254 -4.45 -8.89 -3.87
C GLY A 254 -5.87 -8.70 -3.35
N ASN A 255 -6.86 -8.89 -4.22
CA ASN A 255 -8.27 -8.80 -3.86
C ASN A 255 -8.58 -9.61 -2.59
N ASN A 256 -8.77 -8.94 -1.46
CA ASN A 256 -9.03 -9.52 -0.13
C ASN A 256 -7.97 -10.51 0.40
N SER A 257 -6.73 -10.41 -0.09
CA SER A 257 -5.65 -11.29 0.33
C SER A 257 -4.35 -10.53 0.52
N ASN A 258 -3.54 -10.97 1.48
CA ASN A 258 -2.14 -10.61 1.57
C ASN A 258 -1.32 -11.76 0.96
N ILE A 259 -0.33 -11.42 0.13
CA ILE A 259 0.53 -12.40 -0.53
C ILE A 259 1.97 -12.10 -0.12
N THR A 260 2.60 -13.05 0.56
CA THR A 260 4.01 -12.97 0.94
C THR A 260 4.82 -13.85 0.01
N VAL A 261 5.86 -13.28 -0.59
CA VAL A 261 6.71 -13.94 -1.58
C VAL A 261 8.14 -13.88 -1.09
N ILE A 262 8.74 -15.05 -0.88
CA ILE A 262 10.14 -15.17 -0.48
C ILE A 262 10.94 -15.58 -1.71
N CYS A 263 11.92 -14.76 -2.05
CA CYS A 263 12.80 -14.97 -3.18
C CYS A 263 14.24 -15.19 -2.74
N ALA A 264 14.99 -15.99 -3.49
CA ALA A 264 16.44 -16.07 -3.38
C ALA A 264 17.10 -14.75 -3.85
N GLU A 265 18.42 -14.65 -3.70
CA GLU A 265 19.21 -13.49 -4.12
C GLU A 265 19.10 -13.19 -5.63
N ASP A 266 18.88 -14.22 -6.46
CA ASP A 266 18.63 -14.10 -7.91
C ASP A 266 17.15 -13.82 -8.27
N TYR A 267 16.32 -13.56 -7.26
CA TYR A 267 14.88 -13.32 -7.36
C TYR A 267 14.05 -14.51 -7.84
N THR A 268 14.59 -15.73 -7.78
CA THR A 268 13.80 -16.95 -7.94
C THR A 268 12.86 -17.12 -6.74
N ILE A 269 11.55 -17.27 -7.00
CA ILE A 269 10.55 -17.46 -5.93
C ILE A 269 10.77 -18.84 -5.26
N LEU A 270 11.15 -18.82 -3.99
CA LEU A 270 11.33 -19.99 -3.12
C LEU A 270 10.00 -20.38 -2.46
N GLU A 271 9.30 -19.40 -1.90
CA GLU A 271 8.04 -19.60 -1.18
C GLU A 271 7.02 -18.53 -1.57
N LEU A 272 5.75 -18.93 -1.59
CA LEU A 272 4.62 -18.02 -1.77
C LEU A 272 3.53 -18.43 -0.79
N ASN A 273 3.18 -17.53 0.13
CA ASN A 273 2.09 -17.68 1.07
C ASN A 273 0.96 -16.72 0.69
N LEU A 274 -0.28 -17.24 0.68
CA LEU A 274 -1.50 -16.50 0.41
C LEU A 274 -2.35 -16.54 1.67
N GLU A 275 -2.45 -15.40 2.35
CA GLU A 275 -3.36 -15.22 3.47
C GLU A 275 -4.64 -14.56 2.96
N GLU A 276 -5.69 -15.35 2.82
CA GLU A 276 -7.03 -14.81 2.62
C GLU A 276 -7.47 -14.15 3.93
N LYS A 277 -7.96 -12.90 3.87
CA LYS A 277 -8.55 -12.28 5.06
C LYS A 277 -9.81 -13.06 5.41
N GLU A 278 -9.75 -13.87 6.47
CA GLU A 278 -10.88 -14.69 6.92
C GLU A 278 -12.15 -13.83 7.04
N ILE A 279 -13.16 -14.21 6.27
CA ILE A 279 -14.50 -13.63 6.32
C ILE A 279 -15.23 -14.39 7.42
N ASN A 280 -15.16 -13.91 8.66
CA ASN A 280 -16.11 -14.34 9.68
C ASN A 280 -17.46 -13.68 9.37
N ASN A 281 -18.20 -14.25 8.41
CA ASN A 281 -19.63 -13.98 8.26
C ASN A 281 -20.33 -14.66 9.44
N GLN A 282 -20.56 -13.94 10.53
CA GLN A 282 -21.68 -14.27 11.40
C GLN A 282 -22.92 -13.68 10.73
N GLU A 283 -23.66 -14.55 10.05
CA GLU A 283 -25.01 -14.25 9.57
C GLU A 283 -25.85 -13.72 10.74
N ALA A 284 -26.44 -12.54 10.56
CA ALA A 284 -27.49 -11.99 11.40
C ALA A 284 -28.86 -12.33 10.80
#